data_AF-A0A937S217-F1
#
_entry.id   AF-A0A937S217-F1
#
_cell.length_a   1.000
_cell.length_b   1.000
_cell.length_c   1.000
_cell.angle_alpha   90.00
_cell.angle_beta   90.00
_cell.angle_gamma   90.00
#
_symmetry.space_group_name_H-M   'P 1'
#
loop_
_entity.id
_entity.type
_entity.pdbx_description
1 polymer ?
#
loop_
_entity_poly.entity_id
_entity_poly.type
_entity_poly.pdbx_seq_one_letter_code
_entity_poly.pdbx_strand_id
1 'polypeptide(L)'
;MNLEVNPTKYEPKERTKGFVDSSTLALLAFCSGFLSRCLSALKIPGAINLLHIFAIPFVCGIVVVKVRTKDPKQIAMSQALLLGLFLFLIVVFVSALINDAGVINAVMGFVLLAEPFMLLLTIVSLPLTFERYTWFRTWILRFCFFHTFLAFVQNYALRLYRLDGKEDNIQGIFYRSGAGHVVGASVALTFGLYFLLTSKQPLWVRGLVFLATFWHLLLADAKQVLLCFMLAGGLLLLTKLKNVVEAIKFTVIGLIGVIILVWCVQNVPAFSAFNTWVRPEIYGPDGEATRLKMATFRIVPQYFHSPLNWWFGLGPGHTVGRLGGWMLDSYWDLLAPLGATKSQVSGAIWTVTGASWLGDQSSMFSPMFGWAGIWGDYGPVGLFAYLFLVCITWFYVAQDDFSKYLMLCVFSFGLVFSQMEEPGYMLFIAMLIGLRWHEMKYEKKFKSLKLKT
;
A
#
# COMPACT_ATOMS: atom_id res chain seq x y z
N MET A 1 13.45 23.95 -23.44
CA MET A 1 13.75 25.31 -22.94
C MET A 1 14.47 25.15 -21.60
N ASN A 2 15.80 25.09 -21.65
CA ASN A 2 16.68 24.90 -20.50
C ASN A 2 16.86 26.23 -19.79
N LEU A 3 16.15 26.45 -18.68
CA LEU A 3 16.55 27.47 -17.72
C LEU A 3 17.55 26.80 -16.78
N GLU A 4 18.84 27.02 -17.03
CA GLU A 4 19.88 26.85 -16.03
C GLU A 4 19.57 27.81 -14.88
N VAL A 5 18.96 27.27 -13.82
CA VAL A 5 18.78 27.99 -12.57
C VAL A 5 20.15 28.06 -11.92
N ASN A 6 20.76 29.24 -11.93
CA ASN A 6 22.00 29.52 -11.23
C ASN A 6 21.76 29.39 -9.71
N PRO A 7 22.21 28.31 -9.04
CA PRO A 7 21.88 28.02 -7.66
C PRO A 7 22.89 28.72 -6.74
N THR A 8 23.05 30.03 -6.86
CA THR A 8 24.10 30.76 -6.14
C THR A 8 23.51 31.76 -5.15
N LYS A 9 23.51 31.31 -3.89
CA LYS A 9 23.64 32.04 -2.60
C LYS A 9 22.76 31.41 -1.51
N TYR A 10 22.90 30.11 -1.32
CA TYR A 10 22.79 29.54 0.01
C TYR A 10 24.22 29.13 0.37
N GLU A 11 24.87 29.90 1.24
CA GLU A 11 26.13 29.44 1.82
C GLU A 11 25.86 28.10 2.51
N PRO A 12 26.54 27.02 2.09
CA PRO A 12 26.34 25.72 2.71
C PRO A 12 26.87 25.83 4.14
N LYS A 13 25.95 25.88 5.11
CA LYS A 13 26.27 25.76 6.53
C LYS A 13 27.14 24.52 6.71
N GLU A 14 28.33 24.68 7.29
CA GLU A 14 29.30 23.59 7.46
C GLU A 14 28.61 22.34 8.00
N ARG A 15 28.66 21.25 7.23
CA ARG A 15 28.10 19.97 7.66
C ARG A 15 28.97 19.47 8.81
N THR A 16 28.43 19.51 10.03
CA THR A 16 29.02 18.82 11.18
C THR A 16 29.21 17.34 10.81
N LYS A 17 30.47 16.90 10.72
CA LYS A 17 30.84 15.52 10.41
C LYS A 17 30.15 14.57 11.41
N GLY A 18 29.40 13.59 10.92
CA GLY A 18 28.83 12.50 11.72
C GLY A 18 27.31 12.42 11.85
N PHE A 19 26.52 13.42 11.43
CA PHE A 19 25.06 13.33 11.50
C PHE A 19 24.44 12.73 10.23
N VAL A 20 23.68 11.63 10.38
CA VAL A 20 22.82 11.09 9.32
C VAL A 20 21.65 12.04 9.08
N ASP A 21 21.47 12.44 7.82
CA ASP A 21 20.38 13.33 7.40
C ASP A 21 19.02 12.65 7.62
N SER A 22 18.02 13.40 8.09
CA SER A 22 16.66 12.88 8.36
C SER A 22 16.00 12.30 7.11
N SER A 23 16.33 12.82 5.93
CA SER A 23 15.91 12.25 4.65
C SER A 23 16.52 10.87 4.37
N THR A 24 17.77 10.65 4.78
CA THR A 24 18.41 9.33 4.71
C THR A 24 17.76 8.35 5.68
N LEU A 25 17.43 8.79 6.90
CA LEU A 25 16.69 7.95 7.86
C LEU A 25 15.33 7.53 7.32
N ALA A 26 14.56 8.44 6.71
CA ALA A 26 13.28 8.11 6.09
C ALA A 26 13.42 7.08 4.95
N LEU A 27 14.47 7.21 4.14
CA LEU A 27 14.77 6.23 3.07
C LEU A 27 15.13 4.86 3.65
N LEU A 28 15.96 4.82 4.70
CA LEU A 28 16.34 3.58 5.37
C LEU A 28 15.14 2.90 6.04
N ALA A 29 14.25 3.67 6.67
CA ALA A 29 13.02 3.15 7.25
C ALA A 29 12.12 2.53 6.17
N PHE A 30 11.95 3.19 5.02
CA PHE A 30 11.28 2.59 3.87
C PHE A 30 11.95 1.30 3.38
N CYS A 31 13.28 1.29 3.25
CA CYS A 31 14.03 0.10 2.83
C CYS A 31 13.85 -1.08 3.79
N SER A 32 13.65 -0.84 5.09
CA SER A 32 13.43 -1.91 6.08
C SER A 32 12.14 -2.70 5.84
N GLY A 33 11.13 -2.10 5.20
CA GLY A 33 9.92 -2.82 4.77
C GLY A 33 10.02 -3.30 3.32
N PHE A 34 10.59 -2.48 2.44
CA PHE A 34 10.61 -2.73 1.00
C PHE A 34 11.64 -3.79 0.56
N LEU A 35 12.81 -3.85 1.21
CA LEU A 35 13.94 -4.71 0.81
C LEU A 35 14.23 -5.86 1.79
N SER A 36 13.50 -5.98 2.90
CA SER A 36 13.74 -7.01 3.92
C SER A 36 13.66 -8.44 3.38
N ARG A 37 12.79 -8.67 2.39
CA ARG A 37 12.64 -9.98 1.73
C ARG A 37 13.86 -10.39 0.92
N CYS A 38 14.60 -9.44 0.33
CA CYS A 38 15.87 -9.75 -0.33
C CYS A 38 16.89 -10.32 0.67
N LEU A 39 16.89 -9.82 1.90
CA LEU A 39 17.78 -10.31 2.96
C LEU A 39 17.35 -11.71 3.42
N SER A 40 16.05 -11.93 3.61
CA SER A 40 15.53 -13.27 3.93
C SER A 40 15.84 -14.30 2.83
N ALA A 41 15.81 -13.90 1.56
CA ALA A 41 16.19 -14.78 0.44
C ALA A 41 17.67 -15.21 0.49
N LEU A 42 18.54 -14.43 1.16
CA LEU A 42 19.93 -14.77 1.46
C LEU A 42 20.09 -15.63 2.73
N LYS A 43 19.00 -16.27 3.20
CA LYS A 43 18.93 -17.09 4.43
C LYS A 43 19.12 -16.32 5.74
N ILE A 44 18.98 -15.00 5.73
CA ILE A 44 18.91 -14.20 6.97
C ILE A 44 17.58 -14.54 7.68
N PRO A 45 17.55 -14.65 9.03
CA PRO A 45 16.34 -15.01 9.76
C PRO A 45 15.14 -14.11 9.45
N GLY A 46 13.96 -14.72 9.37
CA GLY A 46 12.71 -14.05 8.97
C GLY A 46 12.31 -12.87 9.87
N ALA A 47 12.84 -12.77 11.10
CA ALA A 47 12.66 -11.63 11.98
C ALA A 47 13.04 -10.29 11.32
N ILE A 48 13.95 -10.28 10.34
CA ILE A 48 14.30 -9.07 9.60
C ILE A 48 13.12 -8.48 8.82
N ASN A 49 12.13 -9.30 8.46
CA ASN A 49 10.90 -8.85 7.80
C ASN A 49 10.01 -8.02 8.72
N LEU A 50 10.30 -7.98 10.03
CA LEU A 50 9.58 -7.20 11.03
C LEU A 50 10.32 -5.91 11.40
N LEU A 51 11.48 -5.63 10.80
CA LEU A 51 12.30 -4.47 11.16
C LEU A 51 11.55 -3.14 10.96
N HIS A 52 10.69 -3.06 9.94
CA HIS A 52 9.91 -1.86 9.63
C HIS A 52 8.96 -1.45 10.76
N ILE A 53 8.45 -2.40 11.54
CA ILE A 53 7.57 -2.15 12.69
C ILE A 53 8.28 -1.28 13.74
N PHE A 54 9.60 -1.35 13.85
CA PHE A 54 10.39 -0.50 14.74
C PHE A 54 10.97 0.71 14.01
N ALA A 55 11.52 0.51 12.81
CA ALA A 55 12.23 1.55 12.08
C ALA A 55 11.32 2.73 11.69
N ILE A 56 10.08 2.45 11.26
CA ILE A 56 9.15 3.50 10.82
C ILE A 56 8.70 4.39 11.99
N PRO A 57 8.16 3.85 13.11
CA PRO A 57 7.80 4.69 14.25
C PRO A 57 9.00 5.43 14.86
N PHE A 58 10.17 4.79 14.92
CA PHE A 58 11.39 5.40 15.45
C PHE A 58 11.83 6.62 14.64
N VAL A 59 11.92 6.48 13.31
CA VAL A 59 12.29 7.60 12.43
C VAL A 59 11.22 8.69 12.45
N CYS A 60 9.94 8.33 12.49
CA CYS A 60 8.84 9.27 12.66
C CYS A 60 9.01 10.10 13.94
N GLY A 61 9.26 9.45 15.08
CA GLY A 61 9.51 10.12 16.36
C GLY A 61 10.71 11.08 16.31
N ILE A 62 11.83 10.65 15.73
CA ILE A 62 13.01 11.52 15.53
C ILE A 62 12.65 12.76 14.72
N VAL A 63 11.95 12.58 13.59
CA VAL A 63 11.62 13.69 12.69
C VAL A 63 10.65 14.66 13.35
N VAL A 64 9.58 14.16 13.99
CA VAL A 64 8.60 15.01 14.68
C VAL A 64 9.25 15.84 15.80
N VAL A 65 10.20 15.26 16.55
CA VAL A 65 10.86 15.96 17.66
C VAL A 65 11.94 16.94 17.19
N LYS A 66 12.77 16.54 16.21
CA LYS A 66 13.94 17.33 15.80
C LYS A 66 13.64 18.35 14.71
N VAL A 67 12.69 18.07 13.81
CA VAL A 67 12.45 18.92 12.65
C VAL A 67 11.50 20.06 13.00
N ARG A 68 12.04 21.27 12.99
CA ARG A 68 11.29 22.50 13.25
C ARG A 68 10.94 23.17 11.92
N THR A 69 9.81 22.78 11.32
CA THR A 69 9.28 23.50 10.16
C THR A 69 8.64 24.82 10.59
N LYS A 70 8.78 25.86 9.76
CA LYS A 70 8.15 27.18 9.97
C LYS A 70 6.89 27.37 9.12
N ASP A 71 6.55 26.41 8.27
CA ASP A 71 5.41 26.49 7.36
C ASP A 71 4.11 26.14 8.12
N PRO A 72 3.19 27.09 8.35
CA PRO A 72 2.00 26.85 9.16
C PRO A 72 1.09 25.76 8.56
N LYS A 73 1.05 25.62 7.23
CA LYS A 73 0.26 24.56 6.58
C LYS A 73 0.84 23.18 6.86
N GLN A 74 2.17 23.09 6.86
CA GLN A 74 2.88 21.85 7.16
C GLN A 74 2.72 21.46 8.64
N ILE A 75 2.73 22.44 9.55
CA ILE A 75 2.47 22.23 10.98
C ILE A 75 1.05 21.69 11.18
N ALA A 76 0.04 22.37 10.65
CA ALA A 76 -1.36 21.97 10.81
C ALA A 76 -1.62 20.55 10.26
N MET A 77 -1.05 20.23 9.09
CA MET A 77 -1.14 18.89 8.51
C MET A 77 -0.46 17.83 9.38
N SER A 78 0.73 18.13 9.93
CA SER A 78 1.46 17.22 10.81
C SER A 78 0.71 16.98 12.12
N GLN A 79 0.12 18.03 12.70
CA GLN A 79 -0.71 17.94 13.89
C GLN A 79 -1.99 17.14 13.65
N ALA A 80 -2.65 17.33 12.50
CA ALA A 80 -3.84 16.56 12.13
C ALA A 80 -3.51 15.06 12.00
N LEU A 81 -2.42 14.70 11.31
CA LEU A 81 -1.97 13.31 11.20
C LEU A 81 -1.60 12.71 12.56
N LEU A 82 -0.87 13.46 13.41
CA LEU A 82 -0.54 13.01 14.78
C LEU A 82 -1.80 12.77 15.62
N LEU A 83 -2.77 13.67 15.55
CA LEU A 83 -4.04 13.52 16.26
C LEU A 83 -4.79 12.28 15.75
N GLY A 84 -4.89 12.08 14.42
CA GLY A 84 -5.53 10.90 13.85
C GLY A 84 -4.83 9.59 14.27
N LEU A 85 -3.50 9.57 14.29
CA LEU A 85 -2.70 8.43 14.74
C LEU A 85 -2.96 8.13 16.22
N PHE A 86 -3.03 9.16 17.06
CA PHE A 86 -3.31 9.04 18.47
C PHE A 86 -4.73 8.54 18.75
N LEU A 87 -5.73 9.06 18.05
CA LEU A 87 -7.12 8.58 18.15
C LEU A 87 -7.24 7.11 17.73
N PHE A 88 -6.59 6.73 16.63
CA PHE A 88 -6.58 5.34 16.18
C PHE A 88 -5.88 4.43 17.20
N LEU A 89 -4.75 4.87 17.78
CA LEU A 89 -4.05 4.15 18.85
C LEU A 89 -4.97 3.87 20.04
N ILE A 90 -5.71 4.87 20.51
CA ILE A 90 -6.67 4.71 21.62
C ILE A 90 -7.69 3.62 21.26
N VAL A 91 -8.29 3.67 20.07
CA VAL A 91 -9.30 2.68 19.65
C VAL A 91 -8.73 1.27 19.60
N VAL A 92 -7.50 1.10 19.09
CA VAL A 92 -6.81 -0.20 19.06
C VAL A 92 -6.61 -0.77 20.46
N PHE A 93 -6.16 0.06 21.42
CA PHE A 93 -5.97 -0.38 22.81
C PHE A 93 -7.28 -0.65 23.53
N VAL A 94 -8.33 0.15 23.30
CA VAL A 94 -9.66 -0.09 23.85
C VAL A 94 -10.24 -1.40 23.32
N SER A 95 -10.11 -1.65 22.02
CA SER A 95 -10.52 -2.90 21.39
C SER A 95 -9.74 -4.10 21.95
N ALA A 96 -8.43 -3.97 22.16
CA ALA A 96 -7.63 -5.02 22.77
C ALA A 96 -8.06 -5.31 24.22
N LEU A 97 -8.30 -4.27 25.02
CA LEU A 97 -8.73 -4.41 26.42
C LEU A 97 -10.11 -5.07 26.56
N ILE A 98 -11.07 -4.70 25.70
CA ILE A 98 -12.43 -5.26 25.73
C ILE A 98 -12.44 -6.76 25.38
N ASN A 99 -11.46 -7.20 24.58
CA ASN A 99 -11.41 -8.55 24.01
C ASN A 99 -10.28 -9.42 24.56
N ASP A 100 -9.65 -8.99 25.65
CA ASP A 100 -8.50 -9.68 26.25
C ASP A 100 -7.39 -10.03 25.24
N ALA A 101 -7.21 -9.18 24.22
CA ALA A 101 -6.14 -9.35 23.25
C ALA A 101 -4.81 -8.91 23.87
N GLY A 102 -3.74 -9.65 23.56
CA GLY A 102 -2.41 -9.35 24.06
C GLY A 102 -1.96 -7.92 23.76
N VAL A 103 -1.19 -7.31 24.66
CA VAL A 103 -0.64 -5.96 24.42
C VAL A 103 0.20 -5.91 23.14
N ILE A 104 0.94 -6.99 22.86
CA ILE A 104 1.69 -7.11 21.61
C ILE A 104 0.76 -7.16 20.39
N ASN A 105 -0.43 -7.78 20.48
CA ASN A 105 -1.42 -7.73 19.41
C ASN A 105 -1.82 -6.28 19.12
N ALA A 106 -2.11 -5.49 20.15
CA ALA A 106 -2.47 -4.08 20.02
C ALA A 106 -1.36 -3.25 19.36
N VAL A 107 -0.11 -3.42 19.81
CA VAL A 107 1.05 -2.71 19.23
C VAL A 107 1.24 -3.09 17.76
N MET A 108 1.20 -4.38 17.44
CA MET A 108 1.42 -4.86 16.08
C MET A 108 0.28 -4.47 15.15
N GLY A 109 -0.97 -4.63 15.59
CA GLY A 109 -2.17 -4.26 14.86
C GLY A 109 -2.23 -2.75 14.57
N PHE A 110 -1.86 -1.92 15.55
CA PHE A 110 -1.70 -0.48 15.34
C PHE A 110 -0.62 -0.20 14.30
N VAL A 111 0.60 -0.71 14.48
CA VAL A 111 1.74 -0.35 13.62
C VAL A 111 1.51 -0.80 12.17
N LEU A 112 0.98 -1.99 11.92
CA LEU A 112 0.72 -2.49 10.57
C LEU A 112 -0.22 -1.58 9.75
N LEU A 113 -1.20 -0.96 10.40
CA LEU A 113 -2.14 -0.03 9.75
C LEU A 113 -1.65 1.43 9.78
N ALA A 114 -0.87 1.80 10.80
CA ALA A 114 -0.45 3.17 11.04
C ALA A 114 0.87 3.54 10.36
N GLU A 115 1.73 2.57 10.03
CA GLU A 115 3.04 2.80 9.41
C GLU A 115 3.01 3.65 8.12
N PRO A 116 2.06 3.51 7.16
CA PRO A 116 2.06 4.38 5.98
C PRO A 116 1.81 5.84 6.36
N PHE A 117 0.97 6.09 7.37
CA PHE A 117 0.68 7.44 7.85
C PHE A 117 1.84 8.01 8.65
N MET A 118 2.55 7.21 9.44
CA MET A 118 3.77 7.62 10.13
C MET A 118 4.90 7.95 9.14
N LEU A 119 5.08 7.14 8.10
CA LEU A 119 6.05 7.42 7.04
C LEU A 119 5.66 8.69 6.27
N LEU A 120 4.37 8.86 5.96
CA LEU A 120 3.89 10.05 5.29
C LEU A 120 4.11 11.31 6.14
N LEU A 121 3.74 11.26 7.43
CA LEU A 121 4.00 12.31 8.42
C LEU A 121 5.50 12.65 8.47
N THR A 122 6.36 11.64 8.46
CA THR A 122 7.82 11.82 8.40
C THR A 122 8.19 12.63 7.16
N ILE A 123 7.79 12.19 5.96
CA ILE A 123 8.18 12.80 4.69
C ILE A 123 7.66 14.24 4.56
N VAL A 124 6.40 14.48 4.91
CA VAL A 124 5.80 15.82 4.81
C VAL A 124 6.38 16.78 5.84
N SER A 125 6.91 16.28 6.96
CA SER A 125 7.57 17.09 7.99
C SER A 125 8.98 17.54 7.57
N LEU A 126 9.65 16.83 6.65
CA LEU A 126 11.01 17.16 6.23
C LEU A 126 11.07 18.46 5.40
N PRO A 127 11.90 19.46 5.76
CA PRO A 127 12.18 20.62 4.91
C PRO A 127 13.23 20.26 3.86
N LEU A 128 12.86 19.44 2.88
CA LEU A 128 13.78 19.04 1.81
C LEU A 128 14.21 20.26 1.00
N THR A 129 15.46 20.26 0.53
CA THR A 129 15.92 21.12 -0.58
C THR A 129 15.63 20.43 -1.91
N PHE A 130 15.62 21.16 -3.02
CA PHE A 130 15.35 20.57 -4.33
C PHE A 130 16.37 19.46 -4.68
N GLU A 131 17.65 19.67 -4.36
CA GLU A 131 18.71 18.67 -4.55
C GLU A 131 18.48 17.40 -3.70
N ARG A 132 18.11 17.57 -2.42
CA ARG A 132 17.79 16.41 -1.57
C ARG A 132 16.54 15.68 -2.03
N TYR A 133 15.54 16.41 -2.50
CA TYR A 133 14.35 15.84 -3.11
C TYR A 133 14.69 15.03 -4.37
N THR A 134 15.51 15.55 -5.29
CA THR A 134 15.90 14.83 -6.51
C THR A 134 16.74 13.60 -6.20
N TRP A 135 17.65 13.67 -5.22
CA TRP A 135 18.39 12.53 -4.72
C TRP A 135 17.46 11.45 -4.17
N PHE A 136 16.54 11.84 -3.29
CA PHE A 136 15.59 10.94 -2.64
C PHE A 136 14.67 10.26 -3.67
N ARG A 137 14.09 11.04 -4.60
CA ARG A 137 13.31 10.52 -5.74
C ARG A 137 14.11 9.54 -6.59
N THR A 138 15.37 9.87 -6.91
CA THR A 138 16.22 9.01 -7.73
C THR A 138 16.43 7.64 -7.09
N TRP A 139 16.60 7.56 -5.78
CA TRP A 139 16.71 6.27 -5.09
C TRP A 139 15.44 5.44 -5.15
N ILE A 140 14.27 6.06 -4.92
CA ILE A 140 12.98 5.36 -5.06
C ILE A 140 12.83 4.81 -6.48
N LEU A 141 13.12 5.62 -7.50
CA LEU A 141 13.07 5.16 -8.90
C LEU A 141 14.04 3.99 -9.16
N ARG A 142 15.26 4.04 -8.63
CA ARG A 142 16.23 2.95 -8.77
C ARG A 142 15.72 1.66 -8.13
N PHE A 143 15.11 1.73 -6.95
CA PHE A 143 14.49 0.56 -6.31
C PHE A 143 13.36 -0.02 -7.13
N CYS A 144 12.52 0.81 -7.75
CA CYS A 144 11.47 0.34 -8.65
C CYS A 144 12.03 -0.34 -9.92
N PHE A 145 13.04 0.25 -10.56
CA PHE A 145 13.70 -0.37 -11.70
C PHE A 145 14.35 -1.70 -11.34
N PHE A 146 15.03 -1.76 -10.20
CA PHE A 146 15.62 -3.01 -9.69
C PHE A 146 14.55 -4.06 -9.41
N HIS A 147 13.43 -3.67 -8.80
CA HIS A 147 12.29 -4.54 -8.56
C HIS A 147 11.71 -5.14 -9.84
N THR A 148 11.43 -4.30 -10.84
CA THR A 148 10.93 -4.78 -12.15
C THR A 148 11.97 -5.65 -12.83
N PHE A 149 13.25 -5.27 -12.81
CA PHE A 149 14.33 -6.09 -13.36
C PHE A 149 14.38 -7.49 -12.72
N LEU A 150 14.29 -7.58 -11.39
CA LEU A 150 14.28 -8.87 -10.70
C LEU A 150 13.10 -9.75 -11.11
N ALA A 151 11.92 -9.18 -11.32
CA ALA A 151 10.77 -9.95 -11.80
C ALA A 151 11.02 -10.56 -13.19
N PHE A 152 11.65 -9.80 -14.10
CA PHE A 152 12.03 -10.32 -15.41
C PHE A 152 13.12 -11.40 -15.29
N VAL A 153 14.10 -11.24 -14.40
CA VAL A 153 15.10 -12.28 -14.12
C VAL A 153 14.44 -13.54 -13.57
N GLN A 154 13.52 -13.42 -12.61
CA GLN A 154 12.77 -14.54 -12.04
C GLN A 154 12.02 -15.32 -13.12
N ASN A 155 11.40 -14.62 -14.07
CA ASN A 155 10.65 -15.27 -15.13
C ASN A 155 11.54 -15.87 -16.23
N TYR A 156 12.42 -15.07 -16.82
CA TYR A 156 13.14 -15.46 -18.04
C TYR A 156 14.44 -16.21 -17.76
N ALA A 157 15.21 -15.77 -16.76
CA ALA A 157 16.50 -16.38 -16.43
C ALA A 157 16.34 -17.57 -15.49
N LEU A 158 15.55 -17.41 -14.42
CA LEU A 158 15.40 -18.43 -13.38
C LEU A 158 14.21 -19.38 -13.63
N ARG A 159 13.27 -19.00 -14.50
CA ARG A 159 12.08 -19.79 -14.85
C ARG A 159 11.28 -20.26 -13.63
N LEU A 160 11.14 -19.38 -12.63
CA LEU A 160 10.48 -19.73 -11.37
C LEU A 160 9.00 -20.09 -11.54
N TYR A 161 8.38 -19.66 -12.65
CA TYR A 161 7.03 -20.06 -13.04
C TYR A 161 6.85 -21.58 -13.22
N ARG A 162 7.94 -22.36 -13.26
CA ARG A 162 7.91 -23.84 -13.36
C ARG A 162 7.91 -24.55 -12.01
N LEU A 163 8.07 -23.81 -10.91
CA LEU A 163 8.04 -24.36 -9.55
C LEU A 163 6.59 -24.42 -9.04
N ASP A 164 6.38 -25.10 -7.92
CA ASP A 164 5.11 -25.07 -7.19
C ASP A 164 4.74 -23.61 -6.84
N GLY A 165 3.47 -23.25 -7.03
CA GLY A 165 3.00 -21.85 -7.04
C GLY A 165 3.04 -21.19 -8.42
N LYS A 166 3.67 -21.80 -9.42
CA LYS A 166 3.69 -21.38 -10.83
C LYS A 166 4.00 -19.88 -10.99
N GLU A 167 3.20 -19.14 -11.76
CA GLU A 167 3.35 -17.71 -12.04
C GLU A 167 3.41 -16.85 -10.77
N ASP A 168 2.83 -17.28 -9.64
CA ASP A 168 2.90 -16.58 -8.36
C ASP A 168 4.32 -16.50 -7.79
N ASN A 169 5.26 -17.26 -8.34
CA ASN A 169 6.68 -17.16 -7.98
C ASN A 169 7.38 -15.94 -8.58
N ILE A 170 6.74 -15.20 -9.48
CA ILE A 170 7.27 -13.95 -10.04
C ILE A 170 6.83 -12.78 -9.14
N GLN A 171 7.76 -12.29 -8.30
CA GLN A 171 7.44 -11.38 -7.19
C GLN A 171 8.38 -10.16 -7.10
N GLY A 172 9.40 -10.08 -7.96
CA GLY A 172 10.48 -9.09 -7.85
C GLY A 172 11.20 -9.18 -6.49
N ILE A 173 11.40 -8.03 -5.83
CA ILE A 173 12.03 -7.98 -4.49
C ILE A 173 11.25 -8.73 -3.39
N PHE A 174 9.95 -8.97 -3.59
CA PHE A 174 9.08 -9.58 -2.58
C PHE A 174 9.11 -11.11 -2.60
N TYR A 175 10.12 -11.69 -3.25
CA TYR A 175 10.29 -13.12 -3.42
C TYR A 175 10.12 -13.93 -2.12
N ARG A 176 9.36 -15.03 -2.23
CA ARG A 176 8.93 -15.90 -1.12
C ARG A 176 8.07 -15.20 -0.07
N SER A 177 7.31 -14.19 -0.49
CA SER A 177 6.20 -13.69 0.29
C SER A 177 4.90 -14.33 -0.19
N GLY A 178 3.98 -14.69 0.71
CA GLY A 178 2.73 -15.37 0.35
C GLY A 178 1.92 -14.60 -0.70
N ALA A 179 1.76 -13.29 -0.52
CA ALA A 179 1.10 -12.40 -1.49
C ALA A 179 2.10 -11.65 -2.40
N GLY A 180 3.34 -12.12 -2.51
CA GLY A 180 4.44 -11.37 -3.12
C GLY A 180 4.22 -11.01 -4.60
N HIS A 181 3.55 -11.86 -5.37
CA HIS A 181 3.23 -11.61 -6.79
C HIS A 181 2.26 -10.44 -6.95
N VAL A 182 1.19 -10.40 -6.14
CA VAL A 182 0.22 -9.30 -6.14
C VAL A 182 0.88 -8.00 -5.70
N VAL A 183 1.66 -8.04 -4.61
CA VAL A 183 2.33 -6.87 -4.05
C VAL A 183 3.37 -6.33 -5.04
N GLY A 184 4.16 -7.21 -5.65
CA GLY A 184 5.13 -6.85 -6.68
C GLY A 184 4.49 -6.23 -7.91
N ALA A 185 3.43 -6.86 -8.44
CA ALA A 185 2.69 -6.31 -9.57
C ALA A 185 2.03 -4.97 -9.24
N SER A 186 1.45 -4.80 -8.05
CA SER A 186 0.88 -3.53 -7.58
C SER A 186 1.93 -2.42 -7.51
N VAL A 187 3.11 -2.70 -6.94
CA VAL A 187 4.23 -1.76 -6.86
C VAL A 187 4.74 -1.40 -8.26
N ALA A 188 4.94 -2.40 -9.11
CA ALA A 188 5.43 -2.20 -10.48
C ALA A 188 4.47 -1.36 -11.30
N LEU A 189 3.17 -1.68 -11.32
CA LEU A 189 2.18 -0.92 -12.10
C LEU A 189 2.02 0.51 -11.57
N THR A 190 2.03 0.68 -10.24
CA THR A 190 2.04 2.01 -9.61
C THR A 190 3.25 2.83 -10.06
N PHE A 191 4.45 2.21 -10.04
CA PHE A 191 5.68 2.82 -10.54
C PHE A 191 5.58 3.18 -12.02
N GLY A 192 5.07 2.27 -12.85
CA GLY A 192 4.84 2.49 -14.28
C GLY A 192 3.99 3.72 -14.53
N LEU A 193 2.86 3.88 -13.83
CA LEU A 193 2.01 5.06 -13.92
C LEU A 193 2.72 6.32 -13.40
N TYR A 194 3.40 6.25 -12.26
CA TYR A 194 4.16 7.38 -11.73
C TYR A 194 5.20 7.88 -12.74
N PHE A 195 5.98 6.96 -13.31
CA PHE A 195 7.00 7.27 -14.31
C PHE A 195 6.37 7.78 -15.61
N LEU A 196 5.28 7.15 -16.05
CA LEU A 196 4.52 7.57 -17.22
C LEU A 196 3.95 8.97 -17.07
N LEU A 197 3.59 9.44 -15.87
CA LEU A 197 2.96 10.75 -15.67
C LEU A 197 3.96 11.86 -15.30
N THR A 198 5.01 11.54 -14.52
CA THR A 198 5.89 12.56 -13.90
C THR A 198 7.29 12.63 -14.50
N SER A 199 7.72 11.62 -15.26
CA SER A 199 9.07 11.60 -15.81
C SER A 199 9.27 12.67 -16.89
N LYS A 200 10.44 13.29 -16.90
CA LYS A 200 10.86 14.25 -17.94
C LYS A 200 11.42 13.57 -19.19
N GLN A 201 11.49 12.24 -19.19
CA GLN A 201 11.95 11.46 -20.34
C GLN A 201 10.96 11.56 -21.54
N PRO A 202 11.42 11.29 -22.77
CA PRO A 202 10.55 11.22 -23.94
C PRO A 202 9.38 10.24 -23.74
N LEU A 203 8.26 10.51 -24.41
CA LEU A 203 7.03 9.72 -24.25
C LEU A 203 7.23 8.23 -24.58
N TRP A 204 8.07 7.90 -25.56
CA TRP A 204 8.35 6.51 -25.92
C TRP A 204 9.08 5.75 -24.79
N VAL A 205 10.04 6.39 -24.10
CA VAL A 205 10.72 5.78 -22.93
C VAL A 205 9.72 5.57 -21.80
N ARG A 206 8.88 6.57 -21.54
CA ARG A 206 7.81 6.51 -20.53
C ARG A 206 6.83 5.37 -20.82
N GLY A 207 6.42 5.25 -22.08
CA GLY A 207 5.57 4.18 -22.58
C GLY A 207 6.22 2.80 -22.42
N LEU A 208 7.50 2.65 -22.78
CA LEU A 208 8.23 1.39 -22.61
C LEU A 208 8.34 0.97 -21.14
N VAL A 209 8.62 1.90 -20.22
CA VAL A 209 8.65 1.58 -18.78
C VAL A 209 7.28 1.15 -18.29
N PHE A 210 6.22 1.86 -18.69
CA PHE A 210 4.85 1.46 -18.34
C PHE A 210 4.50 0.06 -18.89
N LEU A 211 4.80 -0.20 -20.16
CA LEU A 211 4.59 -1.52 -20.77
C LEU A 211 5.39 -2.62 -20.07
N ALA A 212 6.64 -2.36 -19.69
CA ALA A 212 7.45 -3.33 -18.94
C ALA A 212 6.85 -3.65 -17.56
N THR A 213 6.34 -2.63 -16.85
CA THR A 213 5.67 -2.84 -15.56
C THR A 213 4.31 -3.53 -15.70
N PHE A 214 3.58 -3.26 -16.77
CA PHE A 214 2.34 -3.96 -17.10
C PHE A 214 2.62 -5.41 -17.47
N TRP A 215 3.72 -5.66 -18.20
CA TRP A 215 4.17 -7.01 -18.52
C TRP A 215 4.53 -7.81 -17.26
N HIS A 216 5.17 -7.20 -16.27
CA HIS A 216 5.39 -7.85 -14.97
C HIS A 216 4.07 -8.31 -14.33
N LEU A 217 3.00 -7.51 -14.36
CA LEU A 217 1.68 -7.93 -13.86
C LEU A 217 1.19 -9.20 -14.56
N LEU A 218 1.37 -9.31 -15.89
CA LEU A 218 0.99 -10.50 -16.65
C LEU A 218 1.86 -11.71 -16.30
N LEU A 219 3.18 -11.51 -16.15
CA LEU A 219 4.12 -12.58 -15.77
C LEU A 219 3.83 -13.16 -14.38
N ALA A 220 3.27 -12.35 -13.49
CA ALA A 220 2.95 -12.70 -12.11
C ALA A 220 1.51 -13.19 -11.91
N ASP A 221 0.74 -13.40 -12.99
CA ASP A 221 -0.71 -13.67 -13.01
C ASP A 221 -1.53 -12.82 -12.01
N ALA A 222 -1.12 -11.56 -11.82
CA ALA A 222 -1.68 -10.68 -10.80
C ALA A 222 -2.87 -9.86 -11.33
N LYS A 223 -3.78 -10.48 -12.06
CA LYS A 223 -4.96 -9.86 -12.74
C LYS A 223 -5.81 -8.97 -11.83
N GLN A 224 -5.90 -9.30 -10.54
CA GLN A 224 -6.59 -8.52 -9.49
C GLN A 224 -6.05 -7.12 -9.31
N VAL A 225 -4.76 -6.91 -9.58
CA VAL A 225 -4.12 -5.61 -9.53
C VAL A 225 -4.73 -4.71 -10.59
N LEU A 226 -4.93 -5.21 -11.80
CA LEU A 226 -5.55 -4.42 -12.87
C LEU A 226 -6.99 -4.04 -12.52
N LEU A 227 -7.78 -4.97 -11.98
CA LEU A 227 -9.16 -4.71 -11.56
C LEU A 227 -9.22 -3.62 -10.46
N CYS A 228 -8.34 -3.68 -9.47
CA CYS A 228 -8.27 -2.68 -8.41
C CYS A 228 -7.94 -1.29 -8.95
N PHE A 229 -7.03 -1.21 -9.92
CA PHE A 229 -6.66 0.03 -10.61
C PHE A 229 -7.80 0.58 -11.47
N MET A 230 -8.56 -0.29 -12.14
CA MET A 230 -9.75 0.10 -12.92
C MET A 230 -10.87 0.62 -12.00
N LEU A 231 -11.15 -0.07 -10.89
CA LEU A 231 -12.11 0.38 -9.89
C LEU A 231 -11.71 1.73 -9.31
N ALA A 232 -10.44 1.91 -8.94
CA ALA A 232 -9.92 3.20 -8.47
C ALA A 232 -10.07 4.30 -9.53
N GLY A 233 -9.91 3.98 -10.81
CA GLY A 233 -10.10 4.91 -11.93
C GLY A 233 -11.56 5.33 -12.08
N GLY A 234 -12.48 4.37 -11.97
CA GLY A 234 -13.93 4.64 -11.93
C GLY A 234 -14.32 5.53 -10.75
N LEU A 235 -13.82 5.23 -9.54
CA LEU A 235 -14.04 6.07 -8.36
C LEU A 235 -13.46 7.48 -8.53
N LEU A 236 -12.28 7.61 -9.15
CA LEU A 236 -11.69 8.92 -9.44
C LEU A 236 -12.57 9.70 -10.42
N LEU A 237 -13.09 9.06 -11.46
CA LEU A 237 -14.02 9.66 -12.41
C LEU A 237 -15.26 10.23 -11.70
N LEU A 238 -15.82 9.54 -10.69
CA LEU A 238 -16.94 10.05 -9.90
C LEU A 238 -16.63 11.40 -9.23
N THR A 239 -15.37 11.63 -8.82
CA THR A 239 -14.94 12.91 -8.24
C THR A 239 -14.90 14.06 -9.26
N LYS A 240 -14.96 13.74 -10.56
CA LYS A 240 -14.86 14.70 -11.68
C LYS A 240 -16.18 15.04 -12.33
N LEU A 241 -17.30 14.45 -11.89
CA LEU A 241 -18.63 14.68 -12.49
C LEU A 241 -19.09 16.15 -12.46
N LYS A 242 -18.53 16.97 -11.56
CA LYS A 242 -18.80 18.42 -11.53
C LYS A 242 -18.23 19.17 -12.75
N ASN A 243 -17.19 18.65 -13.38
CA ASN A 243 -16.61 19.21 -14.59
C ASN A 243 -16.92 18.26 -15.76
N VAL A 244 -17.99 18.58 -16.51
CA VAL A 244 -18.49 17.74 -17.61
C VAL A 244 -17.40 17.42 -18.65
N VAL A 245 -16.52 18.38 -18.95
CA VAL A 245 -15.43 18.19 -19.92
C VAL A 245 -14.41 17.18 -19.39
N GLU A 246 -14.00 17.30 -18.12
CA GLU A 246 -13.12 16.32 -17.49
C GLU A 246 -13.79 14.95 -17.41
N ALA A 247 -15.04 14.89 -16.98
CA ALA A 247 -15.80 13.64 -16.89
C ALA A 247 -15.86 12.91 -18.24
N ILE A 248 -16.22 13.61 -19.32
CA ILE A 248 -16.23 13.04 -20.68
C ILE A 248 -14.85 12.52 -21.06
N LYS A 249 -13.78 13.31 -20.83
CA LYS A 249 -12.41 12.90 -21.16
C LYS A 249 -12.02 11.62 -20.43
N PHE A 250 -12.25 11.53 -19.13
CA PHE A 250 -11.95 10.33 -18.34
C PHE A 250 -12.80 9.12 -18.76
N THR A 251 -14.09 9.33 -19.05
CA THR A 251 -15.00 8.27 -19.53
C THR A 251 -14.55 7.71 -20.88
N VAL A 252 -14.20 8.57 -21.84
CA VAL A 252 -13.73 8.13 -23.17
C VAL A 252 -12.45 7.33 -23.06
N ILE A 253 -11.47 7.81 -22.28
CA ILE A 253 -10.21 7.10 -22.05
C ILE A 253 -10.47 5.74 -21.38
N GLY A 254 -11.34 5.72 -20.37
CA GLY A 254 -11.72 4.49 -19.66
C GLY A 254 -12.40 3.47 -20.59
N LEU A 255 -13.34 3.92 -21.42
CA LEU A 255 -14.06 3.06 -22.37
C LEU A 255 -13.11 2.46 -23.41
N ILE A 256 -12.21 3.27 -23.98
CA ILE A 256 -11.18 2.79 -24.91
C ILE A 256 -10.30 1.73 -24.22
N GLY A 257 -9.88 1.99 -22.97
CA GLY A 257 -9.11 1.03 -22.19
C GLY A 257 -9.83 -0.30 -21.96
N VAL A 258 -11.13 -0.25 -21.63
CA VAL A 258 -11.96 -1.46 -21.46
C VAL A 258 -12.09 -2.24 -22.78
N ILE A 259 -12.38 -1.55 -23.89
CA ILE A 259 -12.50 -2.20 -25.22
C ILE A 259 -11.19 -2.90 -25.60
N ILE A 260 -10.05 -2.23 -25.42
CA ILE A 260 -8.73 -2.81 -25.69
C ILE A 260 -8.49 -4.02 -24.79
N LEU A 261 -8.80 -3.92 -23.48
CA LEU A 261 -8.61 -5.02 -22.55
C LEU A 261 -9.47 -6.23 -22.93
N VAL A 262 -10.75 -6.03 -23.24
CA VAL A 262 -11.65 -7.10 -23.68
C VAL A 262 -11.13 -7.76 -24.95
N TRP A 263 -10.70 -6.95 -25.93
CA TRP A 263 -10.09 -7.48 -27.15
C TRP A 263 -8.84 -8.32 -26.85
N CYS A 264 -7.96 -7.84 -25.96
CA CYS A 264 -6.77 -8.58 -25.53
C CYS A 264 -7.14 -9.91 -24.84
N VAL A 265 -8.10 -9.91 -23.93
CA VAL A 265 -8.56 -11.13 -23.23
C VAL A 265 -9.09 -12.18 -24.20
N GLN A 266 -9.75 -11.76 -25.27
CA GLN A 266 -10.32 -12.65 -26.28
C GLN A 266 -9.30 -13.12 -27.32
N ASN A 267 -8.27 -12.33 -27.62
CA ASN A 267 -7.40 -12.56 -28.79
C ASN A 267 -5.91 -12.80 -28.45
N VAL A 268 -5.47 -12.48 -27.22
CA VAL A 268 -4.06 -12.55 -26.82
C VAL A 268 -3.88 -13.61 -25.72
N PRO A 269 -3.14 -14.70 -25.97
CA PRO A 269 -2.96 -15.79 -25.00
C PRO A 269 -2.43 -15.34 -23.62
N ALA A 270 -1.61 -14.28 -23.59
CA ALA A 270 -1.07 -13.71 -22.36
C ALA A 270 -2.14 -13.16 -21.39
N PHE A 271 -3.37 -12.93 -21.88
CA PHE A 271 -4.50 -12.45 -21.09
C PHE A 271 -5.52 -13.55 -20.76
N SER A 272 -5.24 -14.80 -21.12
CA SER A 272 -6.18 -15.92 -20.92
C SER A 272 -6.64 -16.10 -19.48
N ALA A 273 -5.78 -15.79 -18.50
CA ALA A 273 -6.09 -15.88 -17.07
C ALA A 273 -7.23 -14.97 -16.61
N PHE A 274 -7.56 -13.90 -17.34
CA PHE A 274 -8.72 -13.05 -17.03
C PHE A 274 -10.06 -13.77 -17.27
N ASN A 275 -10.09 -14.81 -18.12
CA ASN A 275 -11.31 -15.59 -18.36
C ASN A 275 -11.76 -16.41 -17.14
N THR A 276 -10.88 -16.63 -16.15
CA THR A 276 -11.21 -17.35 -14.91
C THR A 276 -12.36 -16.70 -14.13
N TRP A 277 -12.53 -15.38 -14.24
CA TRP A 277 -13.60 -14.65 -13.55
C TRP A 277 -14.85 -14.45 -14.37
N VAL A 278 -14.83 -14.75 -15.66
CA VAL A 278 -15.99 -14.59 -16.56
C VAL A 278 -16.86 -15.84 -16.47
N ARG A 279 -17.34 -16.13 -15.27
CA ARG A 279 -18.12 -17.32 -14.89
C ARG A 279 -19.37 -16.91 -14.11
N PRO A 280 -20.49 -16.57 -14.77
CA PRO A 280 -21.69 -16.09 -14.11
C PRO A 280 -22.17 -16.98 -12.95
N GLU A 281 -21.95 -18.29 -13.04
CA GLU A 281 -22.37 -19.32 -12.09
C GLU A 281 -21.71 -19.25 -10.70
N ILE A 282 -20.54 -18.61 -10.58
CA ILE A 282 -19.88 -18.47 -9.27
C ILE A 282 -20.40 -17.26 -8.48
N TYR A 283 -21.14 -16.38 -9.16
CA TYR A 283 -21.71 -15.16 -8.58
C TYR A 283 -23.17 -15.38 -8.15
N GLY A 284 -23.76 -14.38 -7.50
CA GLY A 284 -25.11 -14.43 -6.93
C GLY A 284 -25.10 -14.74 -5.43
N PRO A 285 -26.24 -14.62 -4.72
CA PRO A 285 -26.31 -14.76 -3.27
C PRO A 285 -25.75 -16.10 -2.74
N ASP A 286 -26.04 -17.19 -3.47
CA ASP A 286 -25.59 -18.54 -3.13
C ASP A 286 -24.37 -19.00 -3.93
N GLY A 287 -23.86 -18.15 -4.82
CA GLY A 287 -22.67 -18.43 -5.62
C GLY A 287 -21.43 -18.60 -4.74
N GLU A 288 -20.56 -19.53 -5.13
CA GLU A 288 -19.37 -19.88 -4.35
C GLU A 288 -18.48 -18.66 -4.04
N ALA A 289 -18.28 -17.77 -5.02
CA ALA A 289 -17.48 -16.57 -4.84
C ALA A 289 -18.06 -15.62 -3.78
N THR A 290 -19.38 -15.41 -3.81
CA THR A 290 -20.08 -14.57 -2.83
C THR A 290 -20.03 -15.18 -1.45
N ARG A 291 -20.29 -16.49 -1.33
CA ARG A 291 -20.26 -17.21 -0.06
C ARG A 291 -18.87 -17.17 0.57
N LEU A 292 -17.83 -17.44 -0.22
CA LEU A 292 -16.45 -17.37 0.24
C LEU A 292 -16.07 -15.95 0.65
N LYS A 293 -16.30 -14.95 -0.21
CA LYS A 293 -15.91 -13.55 0.05
C LYS A 293 -16.60 -12.98 1.29
N MET A 294 -17.87 -13.31 1.48
CA MET A 294 -18.68 -12.82 2.60
C MET A 294 -18.58 -13.69 3.85
N ALA A 295 -17.73 -14.73 3.87
CA ALA A 295 -17.59 -15.63 5.02
C ALA A 295 -17.24 -14.88 6.32
N THR A 296 -16.35 -13.89 6.25
CA THR A 296 -15.96 -13.08 7.41
C THR A 296 -17.16 -12.43 8.09
N PHE A 297 -18.05 -11.79 7.33
CA PHE A 297 -19.23 -11.11 7.88
C PHE A 297 -20.28 -12.07 8.44
N ARG A 298 -20.23 -13.35 8.05
CA ARG A 298 -21.11 -14.38 8.61
C ARG A 298 -20.53 -15.04 9.85
N ILE A 299 -19.21 -15.20 9.92
CA ILE A 299 -18.51 -15.93 10.98
C ILE A 299 -18.19 -15.00 12.16
N VAL A 300 -17.59 -13.83 11.91
CA VAL A 300 -17.14 -12.91 12.97
C VAL A 300 -18.26 -12.57 13.97
N PRO A 301 -19.49 -12.22 13.55
CA PRO A 301 -20.55 -11.88 14.50
C PRO A 301 -20.99 -13.04 15.42
N GLN A 302 -20.71 -14.30 15.05
CA GLN A 302 -21.04 -15.47 15.88
C GLN A 302 -20.16 -15.55 17.14
N TYR A 303 -19.04 -14.82 17.16
CA TYR A 303 -18.11 -14.74 18.28
C TYR A 303 -18.27 -13.45 19.09
N PHE A 304 -19.32 -12.65 18.82
CA PHE A 304 -19.63 -11.47 19.62
C PHE A 304 -20.30 -11.91 20.92
N HIS A 305 -19.53 -11.89 22.02
CA HIS A 305 -19.99 -12.28 23.35
C HIS A 305 -20.47 -11.10 24.21
N SER A 306 -20.25 -9.87 23.74
CA SER A 306 -20.60 -8.62 24.42
C SER A 306 -21.19 -7.59 23.45
N PRO A 307 -22.14 -6.72 23.88
CA PRO A 307 -22.60 -5.59 23.09
C PRO A 307 -21.46 -4.66 22.62
N LEU A 308 -20.35 -4.61 23.36
CA LEU A 308 -19.18 -3.80 22.98
C LEU A 308 -18.46 -4.35 21.74
N ASN A 309 -18.58 -5.65 21.44
CA ASN A 309 -17.97 -6.23 20.24
C ASN A 309 -18.54 -5.64 18.95
N TRP A 310 -19.83 -5.26 18.96
CA TRP A 310 -20.45 -4.58 17.82
C TRP A 310 -19.82 -3.23 17.51
N TRP A 311 -19.16 -2.58 18.49
CA TRP A 311 -18.53 -1.26 18.34
C TRP A 311 -17.02 -1.34 18.16
N PHE A 312 -16.37 -2.27 18.86
CA PHE A 312 -14.91 -2.37 18.97
C PHE A 312 -14.31 -3.65 18.39
N GLY A 313 -15.13 -4.50 17.76
CA GLY A 313 -14.66 -5.75 17.15
C GLY A 313 -14.24 -6.80 18.18
N LEU A 314 -13.43 -7.76 17.73
CA LEU A 314 -12.94 -8.90 18.51
C LEU A 314 -11.50 -8.74 19.02
N GLY A 315 -10.88 -7.58 18.78
CA GLY A 315 -9.52 -7.30 19.20
C GLY A 315 -8.51 -7.47 18.06
N PRO A 316 -7.38 -6.73 18.11
CA PRO A 316 -6.33 -6.82 17.11
C PRO A 316 -5.80 -8.25 16.94
N GLY A 317 -5.73 -8.73 15.70
CA GLY A 317 -5.21 -10.05 15.38
C GLY A 317 -6.13 -11.20 15.76
N HIS A 318 -7.40 -10.93 16.13
CA HIS A 318 -8.38 -11.97 16.44
C HIS A 318 -9.35 -12.25 15.28
N THR A 319 -9.24 -11.54 14.14
CA THR A 319 -10.06 -11.81 12.94
C THR A 319 -9.21 -12.07 11.68
N VAL A 320 -9.50 -11.37 10.57
CA VAL A 320 -8.97 -11.67 9.22
C VAL A 320 -7.96 -10.65 8.68
N GLY A 321 -7.58 -9.66 9.50
CA GLY A 321 -6.45 -8.79 9.16
C GLY A 321 -5.17 -9.61 9.02
N ARG A 322 -4.13 -9.04 8.42
CA ARG A 322 -2.81 -9.68 8.23
C ARG A 322 -2.26 -10.27 9.53
N LEU A 323 -2.45 -9.57 10.65
CA LEU A 323 -1.99 -10.03 11.96
C LEU A 323 -2.62 -11.39 12.32
N GLY A 324 -3.94 -11.46 12.36
CA GLY A 324 -4.69 -12.66 12.76
C GLY A 324 -4.77 -13.74 11.67
N GLY A 325 -4.82 -13.32 10.40
CA GLY A 325 -4.95 -14.21 9.26
C GLY A 325 -3.75 -15.12 9.04
N TRP A 326 -2.52 -14.67 9.26
CA TRP A 326 -1.34 -15.54 9.06
C TRP A 326 -0.08 -15.11 9.80
N MET A 327 0.04 -13.85 10.21
CA MET A 327 1.27 -13.37 10.82
C MET A 327 1.49 -13.97 12.21
N LEU A 328 0.44 -14.08 13.03
CA LEU A 328 0.51 -14.77 14.31
C LEU A 328 0.88 -16.25 14.18
N ASP A 329 0.51 -16.91 13.09
CA ASP A 329 0.93 -18.29 12.82
C ASP A 329 2.39 -18.34 12.36
N SER A 330 2.77 -17.47 11.43
CA SER A 330 4.11 -17.45 10.83
C SER A 330 5.22 -17.01 11.79
N TYR A 331 4.88 -16.19 12.80
CA TYR A 331 5.82 -15.61 13.75
C TYR A 331 5.46 -15.93 15.20
N TRP A 332 4.73 -17.03 15.43
CA TRP A 332 4.28 -17.41 16.77
C TRP A 332 5.41 -17.50 17.78
N ASP A 333 6.51 -18.17 17.42
CA ASP A 333 7.67 -18.36 18.30
C ASP A 333 8.31 -17.04 18.76
N LEU A 334 8.14 -15.97 17.97
CA LEU A 334 8.62 -14.63 18.33
C LEU A 334 7.59 -13.84 19.15
N LEU A 335 6.30 -13.97 18.82
CA LEU A 335 5.23 -13.13 19.37
C LEU A 335 4.61 -13.72 20.65
N ALA A 336 4.53 -15.04 20.78
CA ALA A 336 3.96 -15.71 21.94
C ALA A 336 4.69 -15.38 23.26
N PRO A 337 6.04 -15.34 23.32
CA PRO A 337 6.75 -14.93 24.53
C PRO A 337 6.48 -13.48 24.94
N LEU A 338 6.02 -12.64 24.01
CA LEU A 338 5.63 -11.25 24.26
C LEU A 338 4.15 -11.10 24.69
N GLY A 339 3.45 -12.22 24.90
CA GLY A 339 2.05 -12.26 25.31
C GLY A 339 1.05 -12.15 24.16
N ALA A 340 1.41 -12.65 22.97
CA ALA A 340 0.47 -12.67 21.84
C ALA A 340 -0.67 -13.67 22.06
N THR A 341 -1.87 -13.30 21.62
CA THR A 341 -3.08 -14.12 21.72
C THR A 341 -3.63 -14.46 20.32
N LYS A 342 -4.29 -15.62 20.20
CA LYS A 342 -4.97 -16.07 18.98
C LYS A 342 -6.45 -16.30 19.25
N SER A 343 -7.27 -16.13 18.22
CA SER A 343 -8.71 -16.40 18.24
C SER A 343 -9.05 -17.59 17.34
N GLN A 344 -10.14 -18.31 17.68
CA GLN A 344 -10.68 -19.39 16.85
C GLN A 344 -11.29 -18.88 15.54
N VAL A 345 -11.65 -17.59 15.47
CA VAL A 345 -12.30 -16.97 14.32
C VAL A 345 -11.44 -17.09 13.06
N SER A 346 -10.14 -16.79 13.14
CA SER A 346 -9.21 -16.88 12.01
C SER A 346 -9.12 -18.31 11.50
N GLY A 347 -9.07 -19.30 12.41
CA GLY A 347 -9.08 -20.72 12.07
C GLY A 347 -10.37 -21.14 11.36
N ALA A 348 -11.54 -20.73 11.86
CA ALA A 348 -12.84 -21.02 11.25
C ALA A 348 -12.94 -20.47 9.81
N ILE A 349 -12.38 -19.29 9.57
CA ILE A 349 -12.38 -18.66 8.24
C ILE A 349 -11.40 -19.38 7.29
N TRP A 350 -10.24 -19.82 7.78
CA TRP A 350 -9.36 -20.70 7.01
C TRP A 350 -10.01 -22.03 6.66
N THR A 351 -10.79 -22.62 7.57
CA THR A 351 -11.54 -23.85 7.29
C THR A 351 -12.52 -23.66 6.13
N VAL A 352 -13.27 -22.55 6.12
CA VAL A 352 -14.16 -22.21 4.99
C VAL A 352 -13.37 -21.94 3.71
N THR A 353 -12.22 -21.30 3.82
CA THR A 353 -11.34 -21.03 2.67
C THR A 353 -10.83 -22.33 2.04
N GLY A 354 -10.30 -23.25 2.85
CA GLY A 354 -9.79 -24.54 2.37
C GLY A 354 -10.87 -25.51 1.92
N ALA A 355 -12.13 -25.33 2.36
CA ALA A 355 -13.27 -26.09 1.85
C ALA A 355 -13.76 -25.58 0.49
N SER A 356 -13.39 -24.37 0.08
CA SER A 356 -13.80 -23.77 -1.19
C SER A 356 -12.80 -24.09 -2.29
N TRP A 357 -13.29 -24.54 -3.44
CA TRP A 357 -12.44 -24.72 -4.62
C TRP A 357 -11.89 -23.39 -5.17
N LEU A 358 -12.49 -22.24 -4.80
CA LEU A 358 -11.98 -20.91 -5.14
C LEU A 358 -10.89 -20.42 -4.19
N GLY A 359 -10.81 -20.96 -2.97
CA GLY A 359 -9.89 -20.50 -1.92
C GLY A 359 -8.42 -20.51 -2.36
N ASP A 360 -8.02 -21.59 -3.03
CA ASP A 360 -6.65 -21.78 -3.52
C ASP A 360 -6.43 -21.29 -4.95
N GLN A 361 -7.49 -20.86 -5.64
CA GLN A 361 -7.41 -20.43 -7.06
C GLN A 361 -7.37 -18.91 -7.23
N SER A 362 -8.05 -18.16 -6.37
CA SER A 362 -8.09 -16.71 -6.53
C SER A 362 -8.28 -16.00 -5.21
N SER A 363 -7.25 -15.23 -4.86
CA SER A 363 -7.26 -14.31 -3.74
C SER A 363 -8.25 -13.15 -3.92
N MET A 364 -8.81 -12.95 -5.12
CA MET A 364 -9.91 -12.01 -5.37
C MET A 364 -11.10 -12.25 -4.43
N PHE A 365 -11.42 -13.53 -4.22
CA PHE A 365 -12.57 -13.97 -3.43
C PHE A 365 -12.22 -14.28 -1.97
N SER A 366 -10.97 -14.05 -1.56
CA SER A 366 -10.54 -14.32 -0.20
C SER A 366 -11.40 -13.53 0.81
N PRO A 367 -11.91 -14.19 1.87
CA PRO A 367 -12.58 -13.50 2.98
C PRO A 367 -11.61 -12.63 3.81
N MET A 368 -10.31 -12.80 3.61
CA MET A 368 -9.25 -12.11 4.34
C MET A 368 -8.78 -10.85 3.61
N PHE A 369 -9.56 -9.78 3.74
CA PHE A 369 -9.28 -8.50 3.09
C PHE A 369 -9.28 -7.32 4.08
N GLY A 370 -8.58 -6.24 3.72
CA GLY A 370 -8.20 -5.16 4.63
C GLY A 370 -9.37 -4.51 5.36
N TRP A 371 -10.44 -4.15 4.64
CA TRP A 371 -11.61 -3.53 5.28
C TRP A 371 -12.33 -4.46 6.25
N ALA A 372 -12.43 -5.75 5.92
CA ALA A 372 -13.01 -6.74 6.83
C ALA A 372 -12.10 -7.02 8.03
N GLY A 373 -10.77 -6.95 7.87
CA GLY A 373 -9.81 -7.04 8.97
C GLY A 373 -9.94 -5.87 9.94
N ILE A 374 -9.98 -4.63 9.44
CA ILE A 374 -10.16 -3.43 10.28
C ILE A 374 -11.49 -3.48 11.02
N TRP A 375 -12.59 -3.82 10.33
CA TRP A 375 -13.90 -3.94 10.96
C TRP A 375 -13.96 -5.10 11.96
N GLY A 376 -13.40 -6.27 11.63
CA GLY A 376 -13.44 -7.44 12.50
C GLY A 376 -12.63 -7.24 13.78
N ASP A 377 -11.44 -6.65 13.66
CA ASP A 377 -10.57 -6.42 14.82
C ASP A 377 -11.06 -5.24 15.66
N TYR A 378 -11.49 -4.12 15.04
CA TYR A 378 -11.71 -2.84 15.74
C TYR A 378 -13.14 -2.29 15.66
N GLY A 379 -14.05 -3.00 15.00
CA GLY A 379 -15.44 -2.59 14.82
C GLY A 379 -15.63 -1.31 14.00
N PRO A 380 -16.86 -0.77 13.95
CA PRO A 380 -17.16 0.50 13.31
C PRO A 380 -16.34 1.67 13.86
N VAL A 381 -16.05 1.69 15.17
CA VAL A 381 -15.29 2.79 15.78
C VAL A 381 -13.86 2.83 15.22
N GLY A 382 -13.20 1.67 15.12
CA GLY A 382 -11.88 1.58 14.49
C GLY A 382 -11.89 1.92 13.01
N LEU A 383 -12.94 1.49 12.29
CA LEU A 383 -13.12 1.86 10.89
C LEU A 383 -13.24 3.38 10.72
N PHE A 384 -14.02 4.07 11.56
CA PHE A 384 -14.13 5.54 11.51
C PHE A 384 -12.82 6.24 11.87
N ALA A 385 -12.09 5.76 12.88
CA ALA A 385 -10.80 6.32 13.25
C ALA A 385 -9.75 6.14 12.13
N TYR A 386 -9.75 4.99 11.45
CA TYR A 386 -8.89 4.76 10.29
C TYR A 386 -9.32 5.62 9.09
N LEU A 387 -10.63 5.70 8.79
CA LEU A 387 -11.14 6.57 7.72
C LEU A 387 -10.85 8.05 8.01
N PHE A 388 -10.80 8.48 9.26
CA PHE A 388 -10.39 9.83 9.62
C PHE A 388 -8.94 10.12 9.22
N LEU A 389 -8.00 9.19 9.44
CA LEU A 389 -6.62 9.27 8.93
C LEU A 389 -6.57 9.35 7.40
N VAL A 390 -7.40 8.54 6.72
CA VAL A 390 -7.55 8.59 5.26
C VAL A 390 -8.08 9.95 4.82
N CYS A 391 -9.11 10.50 5.47
CA CYS A 391 -9.64 11.83 5.16
C CYS A 391 -8.61 12.93 5.34
N ILE A 392 -7.84 12.92 6.44
CA ILE A 392 -6.75 13.89 6.64
C ILE A 392 -5.76 13.81 5.47
N THR A 393 -5.33 12.60 5.11
CA THR A 393 -4.40 12.38 4.01
C THR A 393 -4.98 12.89 2.68
N TRP A 394 -6.26 12.60 2.42
CA TRP A 394 -6.97 12.99 1.21
C TRP A 394 -7.06 14.50 1.02
N PHE A 395 -7.46 15.21 2.08
CA PHE A 395 -7.70 16.65 1.99
C PHE A 395 -6.44 17.50 2.13
N TYR A 396 -5.49 17.08 2.98
CA TYR A 396 -4.31 17.89 3.28
C TYR A 396 -3.07 17.50 2.46
N VAL A 397 -2.87 16.21 2.20
CA VAL A 397 -1.64 15.69 1.57
C VAL A 397 -1.84 15.41 0.08
N ALA A 398 -2.84 14.61 -0.28
CA ALA A 398 -3.10 14.15 -1.65
C ALA A 398 -3.82 15.22 -2.50
N GLN A 399 -3.10 16.29 -2.82
CA GLN A 399 -3.67 17.46 -3.49
C GLN A 399 -3.89 17.29 -5.01
N ASP A 400 -3.20 16.35 -5.66
CA ASP A 400 -3.34 16.07 -7.09
C ASP A 400 -4.11 14.77 -7.38
N ASP A 401 -4.63 14.67 -8.60
CA ASP A 401 -5.43 13.52 -9.05
C ASP A 401 -4.65 12.21 -9.00
N PHE A 402 -3.33 12.24 -9.23
CA PHE A 402 -2.50 11.05 -9.11
C PHE A 402 -2.42 10.55 -7.67
N SER A 403 -2.16 11.42 -6.68
CA SER A 403 -2.13 11.01 -5.27
C SER A 403 -3.50 10.50 -4.81
N LYS A 404 -4.58 11.15 -5.24
CA LYS A 404 -5.96 10.68 -4.98
C LYS A 404 -6.22 9.32 -5.62
N TYR A 405 -5.77 9.11 -6.85
CA TYR A 405 -5.83 7.82 -7.53
C TYR A 405 -5.13 6.73 -6.73
N LEU A 406 -3.92 7.00 -6.20
CA LEU A 406 -3.21 6.04 -5.35
C LEU A 406 -3.99 5.70 -4.07
N MET A 407 -4.62 6.69 -3.42
CA MET A 407 -5.47 6.44 -2.26
C MET A 407 -6.71 5.60 -2.61
N LEU A 408 -7.31 5.83 -3.78
CA LEU A 408 -8.42 5.02 -4.27
C LEU A 408 -7.96 3.61 -4.66
N CYS A 409 -6.73 3.43 -5.15
CA CYS A 409 -6.14 2.11 -5.33
C CYS A 409 -6.01 1.37 -3.99
N VAL A 410 -5.50 2.03 -2.94
CA VAL A 410 -5.45 1.44 -1.58
C VAL A 410 -6.85 1.04 -1.12
N PHE A 411 -7.86 1.88 -1.35
CA PHE A 411 -9.25 1.54 -1.04
C PHE A 411 -9.73 0.30 -1.79
N SER A 412 -9.53 0.25 -3.11
CA SER A 412 -9.89 -0.89 -3.96
C SER A 412 -9.17 -2.16 -3.54
N PHE A 413 -7.87 -2.10 -3.28
CA PHE A 413 -7.09 -3.23 -2.78
C PHE A 413 -7.58 -3.70 -1.43
N GLY A 414 -7.99 -2.79 -0.55
CA GLY A 414 -8.60 -3.12 0.73
C GLY A 414 -9.87 -3.96 0.63
N LEU A 415 -10.60 -3.90 -0.50
CA LEU A 415 -11.80 -4.72 -0.75
C LEU A 415 -11.44 -6.14 -1.20
N VAL A 416 -10.23 -6.34 -1.69
CA VAL A 416 -9.80 -7.59 -2.32
C VAL A 416 -8.81 -8.35 -1.45
N PHE A 417 -7.83 -7.64 -0.87
CA PHE A 417 -6.70 -8.18 -0.12
C PHE A 417 -6.50 -7.46 1.22
N SER A 418 -5.71 -8.07 2.09
CA SER A 418 -5.09 -7.42 3.25
C SER A 418 -3.95 -6.45 2.87
N GLN A 419 -3.85 -6.02 1.61
CA GLN A 419 -2.74 -5.17 1.15
C GLN A 419 -2.63 -3.84 1.89
N MET A 420 -3.70 -3.40 2.57
CA MET A 420 -3.69 -2.27 3.49
C MET A 420 -2.76 -2.44 4.70
N GLU A 421 -2.33 -3.66 4.99
CA GLU A 421 -1.39 -4.03 6.07
C GLU A 421 -0.09 -4.61 5.50
N GLU A 422 0.09 -4.62 4.17
CA GLU A 422 1.34 -5.09 3.55
C GLU A 422 2.34 -3.92 3.45
N PRO A 423 3.46 -3.96 4.22
CA PRO A 423 4.43 -2.87 4.27
C PRO A 423 5.04 -2.55 2.90
N GLY A 424 5.32 -3.58 2.10
CA GLY A 424 5.90 -3.42 0.77
C GLY A 424 5.06 -2.53 -0.16
N TYR A 425 3.73 -2.65 -0.06
CA TYR A 425 2.80 -1.85 -0.86
C TYR A 425 2.49 -0.51 -0.19
N MET A 426 2.07 -0.52 1.08
CA MET A 426 1.58 0.68 1.76
C MET A 426 2.66 1.73 2.00
N LEU A 427 3.87 1.31 2.40
CA LEU A 427 5.00 2.23 2.54
C LEU A 427 5.41 2.81 1.19
N PHE A 428 5.30 2.04 0.11
CA PHE A 428 5.59 2.52 -1.25
C PHE A 428 4.57 3.56 -1.72
N ILE A 429 3.28 3.33 -1.48
CA ILE A 429 2.22 4.32 -1.78
C ILE A 429 2.42 5.60 -0.96
N ALA A 430 2.64 5.49 0.35
CA ALA A 430 2.93 6.64 1.21
C ALA A 430 4.15 7.43 0.72
N MET A 431 5.20 6.70 0.30
CA MET A 431 6.41 7.30 -0.26
C MET A 431 6.12 8.13 -1.53
N LEU A 432 5.35 7.59 -2.47
CA LEU A 432 5.01 8.30 -3.72
C LEU A 432 4.10 9.50 -3.47
N ILE A 433 3.11 9.39 -2.58
CA ILE A 433 2.24 10.52 -2.20
C ILE A 433 3.09 11.63 -1.55
N GLY A 434 3.98 11.28 -0.61
CA GLY A 434 4.88 12.24 0.04
C GLY A 434 5.85 12.91 -0.96
N LEU A 435 6.38 12.15 -1.93
CA LEU A 435 7.20 12.68 -3.01
C LEU A 435 6.44 13.67 -3.89
N ARG A 436 5.20 13.34 -4.28
CA ARG A 436 4.34 14.22 -5.09
C ARG A 436 4.00 15.51 -4.36
N TRP A 437 3.74 15.43 -3.06
CA TRP A 437 3.51 16.61 -2.22
C TRP A 437 4.69 17.59 -2.28
N HIS A 438 5.92 17.10 -2.13
CA HIS A 438 7.14 17.93 -2.28
C HIS A 438 7.28 18.51 -3.69
N GLU A 439 7.06 17.70 -4.72
CA GLU A 439 7.14 18.11 -6.13
C GLU A 439 6.21 19.30 -6.42
N MET A 440 4.94 19.20 -6.01
CA MET A 440 3.95 20.26 -6.17
C MET A 440 4.33 21.54 -5.42
N LYS A 441 4.95 21.42 -4.23
CA LYS A 441 5.44 22.58 -3.47
C LYS A 441 6.52 23.33 -4.25
N TYR A 442 7.45 22.61 -4.88
CA TYR A 442 8.47 23.23 -5.73
C TYR A 442 7.87 23.86 -6.99
N GLU A 443 6.97 23.16 -7.69
CA GLU A 443 6.31 23.71 -8.89
C GLU A 443 5.57 25.02 -8.60
N LYS A 444 4.82 25.08 -7.48
CA LYS A 444 4.14 26.31 -7.04
C LYS A 444 5.16 27.43 -6.76
N LYS A 445 6.26 27.12 -6.07
CA LYS A 445 7.33 28.10 -5.80
C LYS A 445 7.98 28.63 -7.09
N PHE A 446 8.31 27.75 -8.04
CA PHE A 446 8.88 28.15 -9.33
C PHE A 446 7.93 29.00 -10.16
N LYS A 447 6.64 28.65 -10.24
CA LYS A 447 5.63 29.47 -10.94
C LYS A 447 5.51 30.86 -10.31
N SER A 448 5.52 30.95 -8.97
CA SER A 448 5.46 32.24 -8.27
C SER A 448 6.68 33.13 -8.50
N LEU A 449 7.86 32.55 -8.73
CA LEU A 449 9.07 33.30 -9.06
C LEU A 449 9.04 33.81 -10.50
N LYS A 450 8.59 32.99 -11.46
CA LYS A 450 8.45 33.40 -12.87
C LYS A 450 7.43 34.51 -13.09
N LEU A 451 6.40 34.60 -12.25
CA LEU A 451 5.40 35.69 -12.34
C LEU A 451 5.93 37.02 -11.77
N LYS A 452 7.05 36.99 -11.04
CA LYS A 452 7.68 38.19 -10.44
C LYS A 452 8.84 38.75 -11.27
N THR A 453 9.31 37.99 -12.26
CA THR A 453 10.33 38.37 -13.24
C THR A 453 9.64 38.71 -14.55
#